data_AF-A0A956X3K7-F1
#
_entry.id   AF-A0A956X3K7-F1
#
_cell.length_a   1.000
_cell.length_b   1.000
_cell.length_c   1.000
_cell.angle_alpha   90.00
_cell.angle_beta   90.00
_cell.angle_gamma   90.00
#
_symmetry.space_group_name_H-M   'P 1'
#
loop_
_entity.id
_entity.type
_entity.pdbx_description
1 polymer ?
#
loop_
_entity_poly.entity_id
_entity_poly.type
_entity_poly.pdbx_seq_one_letter_code
_entity_poly.pdbx_strand_id
1 'polypeptide(L)'
;VETFTLAAAIVAADTAVKAAPLQLIEIRLPFAMGGKAFTVFTGEISAVRSGVETAVAKLKDEGVIDSFTVIPSPHKDLISKLL
;
A
#
# COMPACT_ATOMS: atom_id res chain seq x y z
N VAL A 1 -0.53 2.20 -0.89
CA VAL A 1 -0.56 1.90 -2.34
C VAL A 1 -2.01 1.85 -2.76
N GLU A 2 -2.41 2.65 -3.74
CA GLU A 2 -3.78 2.73 -4.26
C GLU A 2 -3.87 2.03 -5.62
N THR A 3 -4.93 1.26 -5.81
CA THR A 3 -5.17 0.44 -7.00
C THR A 3 -6.60 0.61 -7.50
N PHE A 4 -6.81 0.39 -8.80
CA PHE A 4 -8.15 0.47 -9.43
C PHE A 4 -9.07 -0.70 -9.07
N THR A 5 -8.54 -1.77 -8.47
CA THR A 5 -9.31 -2.93 -8.04
C THR A 5 -8.87 -3.43 -6.67
N LEU A 6 -9.80 -4.03 -5.93
CA LEU A 6 -9.51 -4.68 -4.65
C LEU A 6 -8.55 -5.87 -4.81
N ALA A 7 -8.68 -6.64 -5.90
CA ALA A 7 -7.79 -7.77 -6.16
C ALA A 7 -6.33 -7.30 -6.26
N ALA A 8 -6.07 -6.21 -6.99
CA ALA A 8 -4.74 -5.62 -7.09
C ALA A 8 -4.24 -5.11 -5.73
N ALA A 9 -5.10 -4.53 -4.89
CA ALA A 9 -4.72 -4.12 -3.53
C ALA A 9 -4.25 -5.32 -2.68
N ILE A 10 -4.96 -6.44 -2.75
CA ILE A 10 -4.58 -7.68 -2.03
C ILE A 10 -3.24 -8.21 -2.55
N VAL A 11 -3.06 -8.28 -3.87
CA VAL A 11 -1.80 -8.73 -4.47
C VAL A 11 -0.64 -7.79 -4.11
N ALA A 12 -0.88 -6.48 -4.09
CA ALA A 12 0.10 -5.49 -3.66
C ALA A 12 0.49 -5.69 -2.20
N ALA A 13 -0.48 -5.91 -1.31
CA ALA A 13 -0.25 -6.22 0.10
C ALA A 13 0.60 -7.48 0.29
N ASP A 14 0.19 -8.60 -0.32
CA ASP A 14 0.91 -9.87 -0.24
C ASP A 14 2.36 -9.74 -0.73
N THR A 15 2.55 -9.02 -1.83
CA THR A 15 3.87 -8.83 -2.44
C THR A 15 4.76 -7.94 -1.56
N ALA A 16 4.22 -6.84 -1.03
CA ALA A 16 4.99 -5.91 -0.21
C ALA A 16 5.47 -6.57 1.10
N VAL A 17 4.60 -7.28 1.82
CA VAL A 17 4.95 -7.91 3.10
C VAL A 17 5.88 -9.12 2.95
N LYS A 18 5.87 -9.79 1.78
CA LYS A 18 6.82 -10.86 1.46
C LYS A 18 8.19 -10.33 1.01
N ALA A 19 8.24 -9.13 0.44
CA ALA A 19 9.46 -8.52 -0.07
C ALA A 19 10.30 -7.85 1.04
N ALA A 20 9.65 -7.30 2.07
CA ALA A 20 10.32 -6.54 3.13
C ALA A 20 9.61 -6.72 4.49
N PRO A 21 10.32 -6.53 5.63
CA PRO A 21 9.74 -6.66 6.96
C PRO A 21 8.80 -5.48 7.26
N LEU A 22 7.57 -5.58 6.76
CA LEU A 22 6.51 -4.58 6.88
C LEU A 22 5.34 -5.09 7.70
N GLN A 23 4.70 -4.18 8.43
CA GLN A 23 3.40 -4.43 9.03
C GLN A 23 2.32 -3.86 8.11
N LEU A 24 1.39 -4.71 7.70
CA LEU A 24 0.16 -4.29 7.04
C LEU A 24 -0.79 -3.72 8.10
N ILE A 25 -1.11 -2.43 8.00
CA ILE A 25 -2.08 -1.76 8.88
C ILE A 25 -3.49 -2.07 8.39
N GLU A 26 -3.74 -1.87 7.11
CA GLU A 26 -5.09 -1.90 6.56
C GLU A 26 -5.08 -2.22 5.05
N ILE A 27 -6.10 -2.96 4.61
CA ILE A 27 -6.56 -2.97 3.23
C ILE A 27 -7.97 -2.36 3.22
N ARG A 28 -8.13 -1.17 2.66
CA ARG A 28 -9.43 -0.51 2.56
C ARG A 28 -10.21 -1.10 1.39
N LEU A 29 -11.41 -1.57 1.69
CA LEU A 29 -12.35 -2.07 0.68
C LEU A 29 -12.94 -0.92 -0.15
N PRO A 30 -13.24 -1.16 -1.43
CA PRO A 30 -13.87 -0.17 -2.30
C PRO A 30 -15.30 0.13 -1.84
N PHE A 31 -15.49 1.24 -1.12
CA PHE A 31 -16.81 1.74 -0.74
C PHE A 31 -16.96 3.20 -1.15
N ALA A 32 -17.80 3.45 -2.17
CA ALA A 32 -17.94 4.77 -2.79
C ALA A 32 -16.62 5.35 -3.38
N MET A 33 -15.64 4.50 -3.69
CA MET A 33 -14.32 4.87 -4.24
C MET A 33 -14.17 4.54 -5.73
N GLY A 34 -15.26 4.27 -6.45
CA GLY A 34 -15.22 3.94 -7.88
C GLY A 34 -14.45 2.64 -8.20
N GLY A 35 -14.52 1.65 -7.30
CA GLY A 35 -13.78 0.38 -7.43
C GLY A 35 -12.35 0.42 -6.90
N LYS A 36 -11.82 1.61 -6.58
CA LYS A 36 -10.48 1.77 -6.02
C LYS A 36 -10.37 1.21 -4.62
N ALA A 37 -9.20 0.65 -4.32
CA ALA A 37 -8.83 0.17 -3.01
C ALA A 37 -7.42 0.67 -2.69
N PHE A 38 -7.07 0.73 -1.40
CA PHE A 38 -5.71 1.06 -1.01
C PHE A 38 -5.23 0.22 0.16
N THR A 39 -3.92 0.08 0.25
CA THR A 39 -3.23 -0.63 1.32
C THR A 39 -2.28 0.30 2.05
N VAL A 40 -2.26 0.18 3.37
CA VAL A 40 -1.42 0.98 4.27
C VAL A 40 -0.43 0.07 4.97
N PHE A 41 0.84 0.44 4.93
CA PHE A 41 1.93 -0.29 5.57
C PHE A 41 2.68 0.62 6.55
N THR A 42 3.31 0.02 7.55
CA THR A 42 4.25 0.67 8.45
C THR A 42 5.50 -0.18 8.66
N GLY A 43 6.60 0.47 8.99
CA GLY A 43 7.90 -0.15 9.19
C GLY A 43 9.05 0.85 9.03
N GLU A 44 10.28 0.33 9.03
CA GLU A 44 11.48 1.12 8.75
C GLU A 44 11.43 1.71 7.34
N ILE A 45 11.91 2.94 7.17
CA ILE A 45 11.77 3.69 5.91
C ILE A 45 12.37 2.95 4.70
N SER A 46 13.49 2.25 4.91
CA SER A 46 14.14 1.43 3.88
C SER A 46 13.30 0.21 3.51
N ALA A 47 12.73 -0.47 4.50
CA ALA A 47 11.82 -1.59 4.27
C ALA A 47 10.55 -1.14 3.54
N VAL A 48 9.96 -0.01 3.94
CA VAL A 48 8.72 0.51 3.32
C VAL A 48 8.95 0.82 1.85
N ARG A 49 10.05 1.50 1.51
CA ARG A 49 10.40 1.78 0.10
C ARG A 49 10.58 0.48 -0.68
N SER A 50 11.40 -0.44 -0.19
CA SER A 50 11.68 -1.70 -0.88
C SER A 50 10.43 -2.55 -1.10
N GLY A 51 9.57 -2.70 -0.08
CA GLY A 51 8.33 -3.48 -0.20
C GLY A 51 7.32 -2.83 -1.16
N VAL A 52 7.13 -1.51 -1.05
CA VAL A 52 6.20 -0.77 -1.94
C VAL A 52 6.68 -0.77 -3.39
N GLU A 53 7.97 -0.51 -3.64
CA GLU A 53 8.54 -0.53 -4.98
C GLU A 53 8.43 -1.92 -5.61
N THR A 54 8.65 -2.99 -4.84
CA THR A 54 8.49 -4.37 -5.32
C THR A 54 7.05 -4.68 -5.69
N ALA A 55 6.08 -4.25 -4.86
CA ALA A 55 4.66 -4.42 -5.14
C ALA A 55 4.20 -3.64 -6.39
N VAL A 56 4.65 -2.40 -6.53
CA VAL A 56 4.35 -1.55 -7.70
C VAL A 56 5.00 -2.12 -8.97
N ALA A 57 6.25 -2.58 -8.89
CA ALA A 57 6.95 -3.18 -10.03
C ALA A 57 6.24 -4.45 -10.52
N LYS A 58 5.75 -5.30 -9.61
CA LYS A 58 5.00 -6.51 -9.95
C LYS A 58 3.71 -6.23 -10.72
N LEU A 59 3.00 -5.16 -10.36
CA LEU A 59 1.69 -4.80 -10.93
C LEU A 59 1.77 -3.76 -12.05
N LYS A 60 2.98 -3.34 -12.44
CA LYS A 60 3.21 -2.22 -13.36
C LYS A 60 2.60 -2.47 -14.74
N ASP A 61 2.75 -3.69 -15.26
CA ASP A 61 2.32 -4.04 -16.62
C ASP A 61 0.81 -4.29 -16.72
N GLU A 62 0.12 -4.45 -15.59
CA GLU A 62 -1.33 -4.67 -15.54
C GLU A 62 -2.14 -3.36 -15.60
N GLY A 63 -1.49 -2.20 -15.41
CA GLY A 63 -2.18 -0.90 -15.40
C GLY A 63 -3.17 -0.71 -14.25
N VAL A 64 -3.06 -1.52 -13.18
CA VAL A 64 -3.99 -1.55 -12.05
C VAL A 64 -3.56 -0.67 -10.87
N ILE A 65 -2.34 -0.13 -10.90
CA ILE A 65 -1.86 0.83 -9.91
C ILE A 65 -2.36 2.23 -10.28
N ASP A 66 -3.01 2.90 -9.34
CA ASP A 66 -3.42 4.30 -9.49
C ASP A 66 -2.32 5.23 -8.95
N SER A 67 -1.92 5.04 -7.69
CA SER A 67 -0.90 5.86 -7.05
C SER A 67 -0.21 5.16 -5.87
N PHE A 68 0.97 5.64 -5.48
CA PHE A 68 1.56 5.28 -4.20
C PHE A 68 2.38 6.45 -3.63
N THR A 69 2.54 6.47 -2.32
CA THR A 69 3.34 7.47 -1.62
C THR A 69 4.00 6.84 -0.40
N VAL A 70 5.21 7.28 -0.09
CA VAL A 70 5.94 6.92 1.12
C VAL A 70 6.09 8.18 1.96
N ILE A 71 5.58 8.14 3.19
CA ILE A 71 5.59 9.28 4.11
C ILE A 71 6.63 9.02 5.20
N PRO A 72 7.87 9.54 5.08
CA PRO A 72 8.84 9.47 6.17
C PRO A 72 8.37 10.39 7.31
N SER A 73 8.30 9.85 8.53
CA SER A 73 7.92 10.59 9.75
C SER A 73 6.56 11.30 9.66
N PRO A 74 5.44 10.56 9.55
CA PRO A 74 4.10 11.15 9.48
C PRO A 74 3.76 11.97 10.73
N HIS A 75 2.94 13.01 10.57
CA HIS A 75 2.43 13.80 11.69
C HIS A 75 1.67 12.90 12.68
N LYS A 76 1.78 13.17 13.98
CA LYS A 76 1.18 12.33 15.04
C LYS A 76 -0.34 12.15 14.87
N ASP A 77 -1.02 13.20 14.41
CA ASP A 77 -2.46 13.15 14.16
C ASP A 77 -2.82 12.12 13.06
N LEU A 78 -1.99 11.99 12.02
CA LEU A 78 -2.19 10.98 10.98
C LEU A 78 -2.06 9.57 11.55
N ILE A 79 -1.06 9.34 12.41
CA ILE A 79 -0.85 8.04 13.07
C ILE A 79 -2.09 7.66 13.90
N SER A 80 -2.64 8.61 14.66
CA SER A 80 -3.83 8.38 15.50
C SER A 80 -5.12 8.09 14.74
N LYS A 81 -5.16 8.38 13.43
CA LYS A 81 -6.32 8.13 12.56
C LYS A 81 -6.17 6.87 11.71
N LEU A 82 -4.97 6.30 11.66
CA LEU A 82 -4.65 5.07 10.91
C LEU A 82 -4.65 3.82 11.79
N LEU A 83 -4.51 3.98 13.11
CA LEU A 83 -4.56 2.93 14.14
C LEU A 83 -5.88 3.00 14.92
#